data_AF-A0A661HJ97-F1
#
_entry.id   AF-A0A661HJ97-F1
#
_cell.length_a   1.000
_cell.length_b   1.000
_cell.length_c   1.000
_cell.angle_alpha   90.00
_cell.angle_beta   90.00
_cell.angle_gamma   90.00
#
_symmetry.space_group_name_H-M   'P 1'
#
loop_
_entity.id
_entity.type
_entity.pdbx_description
1 polymer ?
#
loop_
_entity_poly.entity_id
_entity_poly.type
_entity_poly.pdbx_seq_one_letter_code
_entity_poly.pdbx_strand_id
1 'polypeptide(L)'
;SKKEFLRYITIKEDDSESKIYGMDRVDLTSPVWWCEGPIDSLMIPNCLAMSGASTLIPKGVKESRFIYDNEPRNRDIVKYMRKRLINNHKVVILPERIKYNDLNDMVVKGEMSSEKILDILENNLYSRSSGIMKLNEWSKL
;
A
#
# COMPACT_ATOMS: atom_id res chain seq x y z
N SER A 1 -36.54 9.41 -8.00
CA SER A 1 -35.25 9.15 -7.35
C SER A 1 -34.11 9.36 -8.32
N LYS A 2 -33.38 10.48 -8.22
CA LYS A 2 -32.16 10.70 -9.01
C LYS A 2 -31.00 9.97 -8.33
N LYS A 3 -30.44 8.95 -8.98
CA LYS A 3 -29.15 8.35 -8.63
C LYS A 3 -28.06 9.34 -9.05
N GLU A 4 -27.52 10.10 -8.12
CA GLU A 4 -26.29 10.84 -8.35
C GLU A 4 -25.13 9.83 -8.36
N PHE A 5 -24.62 9.56 -9.55
CA PHE A 5 -23.28 9.00 -9.70
C PHE A 5 -22.30 10.05 -9.17
N LEU A 6 -21.71 9.79 -8.00
CA LEU A 6 -20.59 10.58 -7.50
C LEU A 6 -19.53 10.64 -8.61
N ARG A 7 -19.32 11.83 -9.16
CA ARG A 7 -18.23 12.09 -10.11
C ARG A 7 -16.95 12.13 -9.30
N TYR A 8 -16.01 11.26 -9.63
CA TYR A 8 -14.63 11.30 -9.14
C TYR A 8 -14.06 12.70 -9.39
N ILE A 9 -13.81 13.44 -8.31
CA ILE A 9 -13.08 14.70 -8.39
C ILE A 9 -11.60 14.31 -8.36
N THR A 10 -10.97 14.29 -9.55
CA THR A 10 -9.52 14.29 -9.64
C THR A 10 -9.04 15.68 -9.24
N ILE A 11 -8.62 15.84 -7.99
CA ILE A 11 -7.95 17.07 -7.53
C ILE A 11 -6.56 17.09 -8.19
N LYS A 12 -6.43 17.87 -9.27
CA LYS A 12 -5.13 18.29 -9.80
C LYS A 12 -4.68 19.51 -9.00
N GLU A 13 -3.88 19.30 -7.96
CA GLU A 13 -3.25 20.40 -7.23
C GLU A 13 -1.74 20.26 -7.29
N ASP A 14 -1.12 21.21 -7.99
CA ASP A 14 0.27 21.71 -7.96
C ASP A 14 1.44 20.71 -8.05
N ASP A 15 2.17 20.81 -9.16
CA ASP A 15 3.18 19.88 -9.71
C ASP A 15 4.61 20.02 -9.13
N SER A 16 4.82 20.77 -8.05
CA SER A 16 6.18 21.05 -7.54
C SER A 16 6.66 20.17 -6.37
N GLU A 17 5.75 19.45 -5.70
CA GLU A 17 6.09 18.51 -4.64
C GLU A 17 5.47 17.15 -4.93
N SER A 18 6.22 16.06 -4.79
CA SER A 18 5.64 14.72 -4.79
C SER A 18 4.69 14.59 -3.59
N LYS A 19 3.40 14.87 -3.78
CA LYS A 19 2.40 15.00 -2.72
C LYS A 19 2.03 13.65 -2.10
N ILE A 20 2.62 13.33 -0.96
CA ILE A 20 2.21 12.18 -0.16
C ILE A 20 0.91 12.51 0.56
N TYR A 21 -0.13 11.71 0.34
CA TYR A 21 -1.43 11.93 0.98
C TYR A 21 -1.44 11.36 2.40
N GLY A 22 -1.90 12.17 3.37
CA GLY A 22 -2.06 11.79 4.77
C GLY A 22 -0.94 12.19 5.72
N MET A 23 0.02 13.00 5.26
CA MET A 23 1.13 13.49 6.09
C MET A 23 0.67 14.26 7.35
N ASP A 24 -0.51 14.87 7.30
CA ASP A 24 -1.14 15.64 8.37
C ASP A 24 -1.73 14.79 9.50
N ARG A 25 -1.93 13.48 9.28
CA ARG A 25 -2.63 12.58 10.22
C ARG A 25 -1.79 11.42 10.76
N VAL A 26 -0.59 11.20 10.23
CA VAL A 26 0.26 10.06 10.63
C VAL A 26 1.27 10.43 11.72
N ASP A 27 1.60 9.44 12.54
CA ASP A 27 2.70 9.50 13.48
C ASP A 27 3.96 8.88 12.85
N LEU A 28 4.91 9.74 12.49
CA LEU A 28 6.18 9.33 11.89
C LEU A 28 7.13 8.64 12.88
N THR A 29 6.85 8.72 14.19
CA THR A 29 7.64 8.08 15.25
C THR A 29 7.27 6.62 15.49
N SER A 30 6.23 6.12 14.82
CA SER A 30 5.84 4.72 14.76
C SER A 30 5.98 4.17 13.33
N PRO A 31 5.92 2.83 13.11
CA PRO A 31 5.95 2.28 11.75
C PRO A 31 4.78 2.79 10.92
N VAL A 32 5.07 3.24 9.70
CA VAL A 32 4.10 3.85 8.79
C VAL A 32 3.82 2.91 7.62
N TRP A 33 2.54 2.68 7.34
CA TRP A 33 2.09 1.95 6.16
C TRP A 33 2.03 2.88 4.94
N TRP A 34 2.35 2.35 3.76
CA TRP A 34 2.37 3.07 2.50
C TRP A 34 1.59 2.28 1.45
N CYS A 35 0.44 2.78 1.02
CA CYS A 35 -0.38 2.18 -0.06
C CYS A 35 -0.34 3.01 -1.34
N GLU A 36 -0.92 2.50 -2.43
CA GLU A 36 -0.95 3.19 -3.73
C GLU A 36 -2.02 4.30 -3.79
N GLY A 37 -3.22 4.02 -3.26
CA GLY A 37 -4.37 4.90 -3.36
C GLY A 37 -4.64 5.72 -2.08
N PRO A 38 -5.07 6.99 -2.21
CA PRO A 38 -5.57 7.80 -1.08
C PRO A 38 -6.70 7.13 -0.31
N ILE A 39 -7.60 6.41 -0.98
CA ILE A 39 -8.72 5.73 -0.33
C ILE A 39 -8.23 4.56 0.53
N ASP A 40 -7.29 3.75 0.02
CA ASP A 40 -6.68 2.65 0.78
C ASP A 40 -6.02 3.13 2.06
N SER A 41 -5.42 4.32 2.03
CA SER A 41 -4.75 4.91 3.20
C SER A 41 -5.70 5.28 4.34
N LEU A 42 -7.01 5.28 4.09
CA LEU A 42 -8.05 5.52 5.09
C LEU A 42 -8.58 4.22 5.71
N MET A 43 -8.22 3.05 5.16
CA MET A 43 -8.75 1.75 5.59
C MET A 43 -8.07 1.22 6.86
N ILE A 44 -6.86 1.72 7.15
CA ILE A 44 -6.06 1.32 8.31
C ILE A 44 -5.38 2.55 8.95
N PRO A 45 -5.11 2.51 10.26
CA PRO A 45 -4.42 3.61 10.94
C PRO A 45 -2.96 3.73 10.49
N ASN A 46 -2.42 4.94 10.67
CA ASN A 46 -1.02 5.29 10.37
C ASN A 46 -0.55 4.92 8.95
N CYS A 47 -1.40 5.21 7.95
CA CYS A 47 -1.16 4.88 6.56
C CYS A 47 -1.14 6.14 5.67
N LEU A 48 -0.13 6.20 4.81
CA LEU A 48 0.09 7.20 3.79
C LEU A 48 -0.21 6.62 2.41
N ALA A 49 -0.66 7.44 1.48
CA ALA A 49 -0.71 7.06 0.07
C ALA A 49 0.47 7.65 -0.70
N MET A 50 1.10 6.80 -1.50
CA MET A 50 2.21 7.15 -2.39
C MET A 50 1.72 8.07 -3.52
N SER A 51 2.53 9.06 -3.89
CA SER A 51 2.35 9.83 -5.13
C SER A 51 3.07 9.14 -6.29
N GLY A 52 2.57 7.95 -6.64
CA GLY A 52 3.10 7.15 -7.74
C GLY A 52 4.43 6.44 -7.45
N ALA A 53 4.99 5.87 -8.52
CA ALA A 53 6.09 4.89 -8.50
C ALA A 53 7.40 5.37 -7.84
N SER A 54 7.66 6.68 -7.84
CA SER A 54 8.92 7.28 -7.37
C SER A 54 8.77 8.07 -6.07
N THR A 55 7.77 7.72 -5.24
CA THR A 55 7.55 8.38 -3.94
C THR A 55 8.81 8.33 -3.07
N LEU A 56 9.33 9.52 -2.76
CA LEU A 56 10.44 9.75 -1.83
C LEU A 56 9.91 9.64 -0.39
N ILE A 57 10.61 8.89 0.45
CA ILE A 57 10.22 8.74 1.86
C ILE A 57 10.71 9.99 2.62
N PRO A 58 9.84 10.72 3.33
CA PRO A 58 10.23 11.85 4.15
C PRO A 58 11.28 11.47 5.19
N LYS A 59 12.15 12.43 5.53
CA LYS A 59 13.08 12.25 6.65
C LYS A 59 12.28 12.11 7.95
N GLY A 60 12.79 11.28 8.88
CA GLY A 60 12.19 11.10 10.20
C GLY A 60 11.14 9.99 10.30
N VAL A 61 10.75 9.35 9.18
CA VAL A 61 9.92 8.13 9.22
C VAL A 61 10.72 7.01 9.90
N LYS A 62 10.22 6.51 11.03
CA LYS A 62 10.89 5.44 11.80
C LYS A 62 11.07 4.16 10.99
N GLU A 63 10.01 3.72 10.32
CA GLU A 63 10.00 2.53 9.48
C GLU A 63 8.92 2.66 8.41
N SER A 64 9.24 2.35 7.16
CA SER A 64 8.28 2.34 6.05
C SER A 64 7.92 0.92 5.64
N ARG A 65 6.61 0.64 5.59
CA ARG A 65 6.04 -0.66 5.24
C ARG A 65 5.12 -0.49 4.04
N PHE A 66 5.50 -1.07 2.92
CA PHE A 66 4.82 -0.86 1.64
C PHE A 66 3.76 -1.93 1.37
N ILE A 67 2.60 -1.47 0.93
CA ILE A 67 1.45 -2.25 0.49
C ILE A 67 1.22 -1.85 -0.97
N TYR A 68 1.21 -2.86 -1.83
CA TYR A 68 0.93 -2.70 -3.26
C TYR A 68 -0.35 -3.45 -3.59
N ASP A 69 -0.95 -3.13 -4.73
CA ASP A 69 -2.10 -3.84 -5.26
C ASP A 69 -1.76 -5.34 -5.43
N ASN A 70 -2.75 -6.19 -5.18
CA ASN A 70 -2.65 -7.64 -5.21
C ASN A 70 -2.66 -8.18 -6.65
N GLU A 71 -1.72 -7.72 -7.47
CA GLU A 71 -1.61 -8.04 -8.88
C GLU A 71 -0.31 -8.81 -9.20
N PRO A 72 -0.23 -10.11 -8.88
CA PRO A 72 0.99 -10.90 -9.01
C PRO A 72 1.58 -10.94 -10.43
N ARG A 73 0.74 -10.76 -11.44
CA ARG A 73 1.12 -10.78 -12.86
C ARG A 73 1.44 -9.38 -13.42
N ASN A 74 1.22 -8.32 -12.65
CA ASN A 74 1.57 -6.97 -13.06
C ASN A 74 3.09 -6.75 -12.88
N ARG A 75 3.79 -6.61 -14.02
CA ARG A 75 5.25 -6.48 -14.04
C ARG A 75 5.74 -5.22 -13.34
N ASP A 76 4.97 -4.14 -13.36
CA ASP A 76 5.36 -2.88 -12.73
C ASP A 76 5.22 -2.97 -11.21
N ILE A 77 4.13 -3.54 -10.70
CA ILE A 77 3.95 -3.83 -9.26
C ILE A 77 5.09 -4.70 -8.74
N VAL A 78 5.35 -5.84 -9.38
CA VAL A 78 6.45 -6.75 -8.99
C VAL A 78 7.80 -6.03 -9.03
N LYS A 79 8.03 -5.17 -10.03
CA LYS A 79 9.25 -4.37 -10.14
C LYS A 79 9.39 -3.36 -8.99
N TYR A 80 8.31 -2.67 -8.62
CA TYR A 80 8.32 -1.71 -7.51
C TYR A 80 8.53 -2.40 -6.17
N MET A 81 7.82 -3.49 -5.90
CA MET A 81 8.02 -4.32 -4.71
C MET A 81 9.48 -4.79 -4.60
N ARG A 82 10.04 -5.32 -5.70
CA ARG A 82 11.44 -5.77 -5.74
C ARG A 82 12.41 -4.61 -5.44
N LYS A 83 12.19 -3.42 -6.01
CA LYS A 83 12.99 -2.22 -5.74
C LYS A 83 12.95 -1.83 -4.26
N ARG A 84 11.76 -1.87 -3.62
CA ARG A 84 11.61 -1.57 -2.18
C ARG A 84 12.40 -2.55 -1.32
N LEU A 85 12.31 -3.85 -1.61
CA LEU A 85 13.03 -4.89 -0.88
C LEU A 85 14.56 -4.74 -1.02
N ILE A 86 15.06 -4.43 -2.21
CA ILE A 86 16.49 -4.17 -2.46
C ILE A 86 16.97 -2.96 -1.66
N ASN A 87 16.13 -1.92 -1.56
CA ASN A 87 16.41 -0.73 -0.77
C ASN A 87 16.17 -0.91 0.74
N ASN A 88 16.14 -2.16 1.23
CA ASN A 88 16.00 -2.52 2.63
C ASN A 88 14.69 -2.00 3.29
N HIS A 89 13.65 -1.75 2.50
CA HIS A 89 12.31 -1.49 3.02
C HIS A 89 11.54 -2.80 3.23
N LYS A 90 10.47 -2.72 4.03
CA LYS A 90 9.54 -3.84 4.22
C LYS A 90 8.40 -3.76 3.22
N VAL A 91 7.98 -4.91 2.69
CA VAL A 91 6.91 -5.01 1.70
C VAL A 91 5.96 -6.12 2.12
N VAL A 92 4.66 -5.85 2.05
CA VAL A 92 3.62 -6.86 2.22
C VAL A 92 3.50 -7.68 0.95
N ILE A 93 3.54 -9.00 1.08
CA ILE A 93 3.30 -9.93 -0.04
C ILE A 93 2.12 -10.81 0.35
N LEU A 94 0.94 -10.48 -0.16
CA LEU A 94 -0.30 -11.13 0.24
C LEU A 94 -0.32 -12.61 -0.17
N PRO A 95 -0.87 -13.49 0.68
CA PRO A 95 -0.97 -14.91 0.36
C PRO A 95 -2.10 -15.15 -0.67
N GLU A 96 -1.97 -16.20 -1.48
CA GLU A 96 -2.92 -16.54 -2.58
C GLU A 96 -4.39 -16.63 -2.16
N ARG A 97 -4.66 -16.94 -0.88
CA ARG A 97 -6.02 -16.97 -0.33
C ARG A 97 -6.71 -15.60 -0.33
N ILE A 98 -5.96 -14.49 -0.40
CA ILE A 98 -6.50 -13.14 -0.48
C ILE A 98 -6.87 -12.84 -1.93
N LYS A 99 -8.17 -12.70 -2.19
CA LYS A 99 -8.76 -12.50 -3.52
C LYS A 99 -9.07 -11.04 -3.86
N TYR A 100 -8.82 -10.12 -2.93
CA TYR A 100 -9.12 -8.69 -3.07
C TYR A 100 -7.93 -7.97 -3.70
N ASN A 101 -8.21 -6.96 -4.53
CA ASN A 101 -7.19 -6.26 -5.29
C ASN A 101 -6.43 -5.24 -4.44
N ASP A 102 -7.12 -4.54 -3.54
CA ASP A 102 -6.56 -3.46 -2.72
C ASP A 102 -7.16 -3.50 -1.29
N LEU A 103 -6.79 -2.54 -0.44
CA LEU A 103 -7.29 -2.50 0.95
C LEU A 103 -8.76 -2.11 1.00
N ASN A 104 -9.18 -1.19 0.13
CA ASN A 104 -10.57 -0.76 0.02
C ASN A 104 -11.49 -1.96 -0.30
N ASP A 105 -11.09 -2.84 -1.21
CA ASP A 105 -11.80 -4.06 -1.55
C ASP A 105 -11.87 -5.04 -0.37
N MET A 106 -10.81 -5.16 0.44
CA MET A 106 -10.84 -5.98 1.65
C MET A 106 -11.89 -5.49 2.65
N VAL A 107 -12.07 -4.17 2.78
CA VAL A 107 -13.09 -3.57 3.66
C VAL A 107 -14.48 -3.70 3.03
N VAL A 108 -14.66 -3.18 1.81
CA VAL A 108 -15.98 -3.01 1.20
C VAL A 108 -16.56 -4.33 0.71
N LYS A 109 -15.75 -5.18 0.07
CA LYS A 109 -16.21 -6.47 -0.47
C LYS A 109 -15.93 -7.63 0.47
N GLY A 110 -14.85 -7.54 1.25
CA GLY A 110 -14.47 -8.57 2.21
C GLY A 110 -15.06 -8.42 3.59
N GLU A 111 -15.74 -7.30 3.86
CA GLU A 111 -16.32 -6.96 5.16
C GLU A 111 -15.31 -7.12 6.30
N MET A 112 -14.03 -6.87 6.02
CA MET A 112 -12.95 -7.02 6.99
C MET A 112 -12.81 -5.75 7.82
N SER A 113 -12.68 -5.90 9.13
CA SER A 113 -12.32 -4.78 10.00
C SER A 113 -10.85 -4.39 9.80
N SER A 114 -10.52 -3.14 10.14
CA SER A 114 -9.15 -2.63 10.08
C SER A 114 -8.18 -3.49 10.90
N GLU A 115 -8.60 -4.04 12.05
CA GLU A 115 -7.76 -4.93 12.87
C GLU A 115 -7.43 -6.24 12.14
N LYS A 116 -8.42 -6.84 11.47
CA LYS A 116 -8.21 -8.06 10.69
C LYS A 116 -7.28 -7.82 9.51
N ILE A 117 -7.42 -6.68 8.85
CA ILE A 117 -6.51 -6.29 7.76
C ILE A 117 -5.10 -6.13 8.31
N LEU A 118 -4.91 -5.39 9.40
CA LEU A 118 -3.59 -5.21 10.03
C LEU A 118 -2.93 -6.54 10.39
N ASP A 119 -3.68 -7.49 10.96
CA ASP A 119 -3.15 -8.83 11.26
C ASP A 119 -2.67 -9.55 9.99
N ILE A 120 -3.44 -9.47 8.90
CA ILE A 120 -3.01 -10.02 7.59
C ILE A 120 -1.72 -9.33 7.12
N LEU A 121 -1.65 -8.00 7.19
CA LEU A 121 -0.49 -7.24 6.71
C LEU A 121 0.77 -7.57 7.51
N GLU A 122 0.68 -7.61 8.85
CA GLU A 122 1.81 -7.92 9.74
C GLU A 122 2.34 -9.34 9.52
N ASN A 123 1.44 -10.33 9.40
CA ASN A 123 1.81 -11.73 9.17
C ASN A 123 2.40 -12.00 7.78
N ASN A 124 2.29 -11.04 6.86
CA ASN A 124 2.80 -11.15 5.49
C ASN A 124 3.78 -10.03 5.15
N LEU A 125 4.42 -9.44 6.16
CA LEU A 125 5.41 -8.39 6.02
C LEU A 125 6.81 -8.99 5.87
N TYR A 126 7.45 -8.76 4.72
CA TYR A 126 8.77 -9.32 4.42
C TYR A 126 9.81 -8.24 4.18
N SER A 127 11.10 -8.60 4.31
CA SER A 127 12.23 -7.71 4.03
C SER A 127 13.40 -8.48 3.41
N ARG A 128 14.30 -7.77 2.73
CA ARG A 128 15.57 -8.32 2.22
C ARG A 128 15.36 -9.63 1.42
N SER A 129 16.20 -10.64 1.67
CA SER A 129 16.23 -11.90 0.94
C SER A 129 14.95 -12.73 1.08
N SER A 130 14.33 -12.78 2.27
CA SER A 130 13.08 -13.52 2.46
C SER A 130 11.93 -12.92 1.64
N GLY A 131 11.87 -11.59 1.55
CA GLY A 131 10.91 -10.90 0.70
C GLY A 131 11.17 -11.16 -0.79
N ILE A 132 12.42 -11.16 -1.24
CA ILE A 132 12.74 -11.47 -2.65
C ILE A 132 12.32 -12.89 -3.03
N MET A 133 12.59 -13.86 -2.15
CA MET A 133 12.16 -15.24 -2.36
C MET A 133 10.63 -15.32 -2.45
N LYS A 134 9.94 -14.71 -1.48
CA LYS A 134 8.48 -14.74 -1.44
C LYS A 134 7.83 -14.02 -2.62
N LEU A 135 8.41 -12.91 -3.07
CA LEU A 135 7.91 -12.17 -4.23
C LEU A 135 8.03 -12.98 -5.53
N ASN A 136 9.10 -13.76 -5.67
CA ASN A 136 9.30 -14.64 -6.83
C ASN A 136 8.32 -15.82 -6.86
N GLU A 137 7.85 -16.29 -5.70
CA GLU A 137 6.74 -17.25 -5.61
C GLU A 137 5.42 -16.58 -5.98
N TRP A 138 5.14 -15.43 -5.35
CA TRP A 138 3.89 -14.70 -5.55
C TRP A 138 3.70 -14.26 -6.99
N SER A 139 4.75 -13.80 -7.69
CA SER A 139 4.66 -13.35 -9.08
C SER A 139 4.37 -14.45 -10.11
N LYS A 140 4.25 -15.71 -9.67
CA LYS A 140 3.94 -16.88 -10.51
C LYS A 140 2.50 -17.37 -10.34
N LEU A 141 1.75 -16.80 -9.38
CA LEU A 141 0.34 -17.13 -9.15
C LEU A 141 -0.53 -16.81 -10.36
#